data_AF-A0A1H1TQ17-F1
#
_entry.id   AF-A0A1H1TQ17-F1
#
_cell.length_a   1.000
_cell.length_b   1.000
_cell.length_c   1.000
_cell.angle_alpha   90.00
_cell.angle_beta   90.00
_cell.angle_gamma   90.00
#
_symmetry.space_group_name_H-M   'P 1'
#
loop_
_entity.id
_entity.type
_entity.pdbx_description
1 polymer ?
#
loop_
_entity_poly.entity_id
_entity_poly.type
_entity_poly.pdbx_seq_one_letter_code
_entity_poly.pdbx_strand_id
1 'polypeptide(L)'
;MKRTAKGTETKSNCHGSGVGVILVLFILLVIILPIFIPSSTAPNDTQLGPLSTVTFTIVNNTSYPLLLNRITGKSAGLPEPFEINPYGGSGEIYVQRQFFQLYSCTAFYYVLDFRRAPIYDIEIPMYTDGAFGSNYFSRLDLNGAPFVYFTTDTTLFIRNR
;
A
#
# COMPACT_ATOMS: atom_id res chain seq x y z
N MET A 1 37.41 -42.71 -73.04
CA MET A 1 38.03 -42.36 -71.74
C MET A 1 37.01 -41.56 -70.93
N LYS A 2 36.44 -42.19 -69.90
CA LYS A 2 35.28 -41.68 -69.14
C LYS A 2 35.71 -41.41 -67.69
N ARG A 3 35.24 -40.27 -67.18
CA ARG A 3 35.50 -39.59 -65.89
C ARG A 3 35.43 -40.50 -64.66
N THR A 4 36.12 -40.13 -63.57
CA THR A 4 35.47 -39.56 -62.37
C THR A 4 36.47 -39.11 -61.31
N ALA A 5 36.37 -37.82 -60.95
CA ALA A 5 37.00 -37.22 -59.78
C ALA A 5 36.17 -37.58 -58.53
N LYS A 6 36.86 -37.98 -57.46
CA LYS A 6 36.27 -38.34 -56.17
C LYS A 6 36.14 -37.06 -55.32
N GLY A 7 34.94 -36.50 -55.28
CA GLY A 7 34.60 -35.41 -54.36
C GLY A 7 34.45 -35.95 -52.93
N THR A 8 35.18 -35.36 -51.99
CA THR A 8 35.05 -35.61 -50.56
C THR A 8 33.99 -34.68 -49.97
N GLU A 9 32.87 -35.24 -49.52
CA GLU A 9 31.83 -34.52 -48.79
C GLU A 9 32.30 -34.22 -47.36
N THR A 10 32.45 -32.94 -47.04
CA THR A 10 32.60 -32.45 -45.66
C THR A 10 31.23 -32.37 -45.00
N LYS A 11 31.01 -33.28 -44.05
CA LYS A 11 29.82 -33.36 -43.20
C LYS A 11 29.84 -32.17 -42.21
N SER A 12 28.93 -31.22 -42.41
CA SER A 12 28.72 -30.08 -41.50
C SER A 12 28.00 -30.52 -40.22
N ASN A 13 28.66 -30.35 -39.07
CA ASN A 13 28.05 -30.52 -37.75
C ASN A 13 27.30 -29.24 -37.38
N CYS A 14 25.97 -29.28 -37.42
CA CYS A 14 25.10 -28.19 -36.98
C CYS A 14 25.14 -28.07 -35.44
N HIS A 15 25.91 -27.10 -34.95
CA HIS A 15 25.93 -26.68 -33.55
C HIS A 15 24.64 -25.91 -33.20
N GLY A 16 23.57 -26.64 -32.89
CA GLY A 16 22.29 -26.06 -32.42
C GLY A 16 22.19 -25.86 -30.90
N SER A 17 23.23 -26.19 -30.13
CA SER A 17 23.16 -26.29 -28.66
C SER A 17 23.30 -24.97 -27.90
N GLY A 18 23.72 -23.87 -28.55
CA GLY A 18 24.06 -22.62 -27.85
C GLY A 18 22.85 -21.73 -27.52
N VAL A 19 21.87 -21.66 -28.43
CA VAL A 19 20.79 -20.67 -28.35
C VAL A 19 19.85 -20.94 -27.17
N GLY A 20 19.52 -22.20 -26.92
CA GLY A 20 18.65 -22.58 -25.79
C GLY A 20 19.28 -22.30 -24.43
N VAL A 21 20.58 -22.58 -24.28
CA VAL A 21 21.32 -22.34 -23.03
C VAL A 21 21.40 -20.85 -22.73
N ILE A 22 21.64 -20.02 -23.75
CA ILE A 22 21.66 -18.55 -23.62
C ILE A 22 20.30 -18.02 -23.16
N LEU A 23 19.21 -18.53 -23.71
CA LEU A 23 17.85 -18.08 -23.37
C LEU A 23 17.49 -18.44 -21.92
N VAL A 24 17.83 -19.65 -21.46
CA VAL A 24 17.62 -20.07 -20.07
C VAL A 24 18.43 -19.20 -19.10
N LEU A 25 19.70 -18.96 -19.41
CA LEU A 25 20.56 -18.08 -18.61
C LEU A 25 20.02 -16.65 -18.56
N PHE A 26 19.49 -16.12 -19.66
CA PHE A 26 18.93 -14.78 -19.72
C PHE A 26 17.68 -14.66 -18.85
N ILE A 27 16.75 -15.63 -18.92
CA ILE A 27 15.55 -15.65 -18.07
C ILE A 27 15.94 -15.77 -16.59
N LEU A 28 16.90 -16.65 -16.27
CA LEU A 28 17.40 -16.79 -14.89
C LEU A 28 18.03 -15.49 -14.39
N LEU A 29 18.83 -14.82 -15.22
CA LEU A 29 19.45 -13.52 -14.89
C LEU A 29 18.37 -12.46 -14.60
N VAL A 30 17.33 -12.38 -15.43
CA VAL A 30 16.21 -11.44 -15.26
C VAL A 30 15.42 -11.69 -13.98
N ILE A 31 15.28 -12.95 -13.56
CA ILE A 31 14.58 -13.31 -12.32
C ILE A 31 15.43 -13.00 -11.07
N ILE A 32 16.76 -13.18 -11.14
CA ILE A 32 17.64 -12.95 -9.97
C ILE A 32 18.10 -11.50 -9.83
N LEU A 33 18.13 -10.71 -10.91
CA LEU A 33 18.52 -9.29 -10.89
C LEU A 33 17.76 -8.47 -9.82
N PRO A 34 16.42 -8.60 -9.67
CA PRO A 34 15.68 -7.90 -8.60
C PRO A 34 16.07 -8.32 -7.17
N ILE A 35 16.67 -9.50 -7.00
CA ILE A 35 17.09 -10.04 -5.69
C ILE A 35 18.45 -9.46 -5.29
N PHE A 36 19.32 -9.19 -6.27
CA PHE A 36 20.71 -8.74 -6.04
C PHE A 36 20.94 -7.25 -6.28
N ILE A 37 19.95 -6.50 -6.76
CA ILE A 37 19.99 -5.04 -6.75
C ILE A 37 19.42 -4.58 -5.41
N PRO A 38 20.25 -4.36 -4.37
CA PRO A 38 19.79 -3.62 -3.21
C PRO A 38 19.31 -2.28 -3.72
N SER A 39 18.09 -1.89 -3.33
CA SER A 39 17.58 -0.55 -3.58
C SER A 39 18.59 0.43 -3.01
N SER A 40 19.41 1.01 -3.88
CA SER A 40 20.43 1.99 -3.53
C SER A 40 19.72 3.13 -2.83
N THR A 41 19.80 3.13 -1.50
CA THR A 41 19.30 4.22 -0.67
C THR A 41 20.36 5.31 -0.75
N ALA A 42 20.32 6.08 -1.84
CA ALA A 42 20.97 7.37 -1.85
C ALA A 42 20.30 8.22 -0.75
N PRO A 43 21.04 8.82 0.19
CA PRO A 43 20.46 9.75 1.10
C PRO A 43 20.18 11.03 0.31
N ASN A 44 18.92 11.47 0.33
CA ASN A 44 18.48 12.84 0.03
C ASN A 44 17.81 13.15 -1.32
N ASP A 45 17.39 12.17 -2.12
CA ASP A 45 16.37 12.49 -3.12
C ASP A 45 15.20 11.52 -3.00
N THR A 46 14.06 12.13 -2.72
CA THR A 46 12.71 11.57 -2.67
C THR A 46 12.35 11.00 -4.04
N GLN A 47 13.00 9.91 -4.44
CA GLN A 47 12.59 9.15 -5.60
C GLN A 47 11.34 8.37 -5.21
N LEU A 48 10.22 9.06 -5.31
CA LEU A 48 8.86 8.52 -5.33
C LEU A 48 8.79 7.53 -6.50
N GLY A 49 9.32 6.31 -6.33
CA GLY A 49 8.69 5.16 -6.99
C GLY A 49 7.20 5.20 -6.64
N PRO A 50 6.28 4.67 -7.48
CA PRO A 50 4.84 4.85 -7.26
C PRO A 50 4.47 4.34 -5.85
N LEU A 51 4.44 5.27 -4.89
CA LEU A 51 4.05 5.02 -3.53
C LEU A 51 2.56 4.78 -3.67
N SER A 52 2.20 3.49 -3.73
CA SER A 52 0.82 3.09 -3.65
C SER A 52 0.31 3.67 -2.34
N THR A 53 -0.69 4.53 -2.41
CA THR A 53 -1.40 4.98 -1.22
C THR A 53 -2.67 4.15 -1.12
N VAL A 54 -3.11 3.92 0.11
CA VAL A 54 -4.40 3.32 0.40
C VAL A 54 -5.25 4.38 1.08
N THR A 55 -6.44 4.60 0.53
CA THR A 55 -7.42 5.51 1.10
C THR A 55 -8.26 4.77 2.12
N PHE A 56 -8.24 5.26 3.36
CA PHE A 56 -9.16 4.86 4.40
C PHE A 56 -10.24 5.92 4.55
N THR A 57 -11.49 5.51 4.55
CA THR A 57 -12.64 6.41 4.66
C THR A 57 -13.24 6.28 6.06
N ILE A 58 -13.46 7.39 6.73
CA ILE A 58 -14.10 7.46 8.04
C ILE A 58 -15.46 8.15 7.85
N VAL A 59 -16.54 7.45 8.17
CA VAL A 59 -17.92 7.93 8.05
C VAL A 59 -18.49 8.16 9.45
N ASN A 60 -18.88 9.41 9.70
CA ASN A 60 -19.44 9.85 10.97
C ASN A 60 -20.96 9.88 10.92
N ASN A 61 -21.60 8.81 11.37
CA ASN A 61 -23.04 8.72 11.60
C ASN A 61 -23.44 9.05 13.04
N THR A 62 -22.55 9.68 13.82
CA THR A 62 -22.90 10.18 15.16
C THR A 62 -23.61 11.54 15.06
N SER A 63 -24.13 12.01 16.20
CA SER A 63 -24.70 13.35 16.34
C SER A 63 -23.66 14.44 16.62
N TYR A 64 -22.38 14.08 16.69
CA TYR A 64 -21.28 14.97 17.09
C TYR A 64 -20.26 15.12 15.96
N PRO A 65 -19.71 16.32 15.69
CA PRO A 65 -18.61 16.46 14.76
C PRO A 65 -17.34 15.77 15.27
N LEU A 66 -16.56 15.22 14.35
CA LEU A 66 -15.23 14.68 14.62
C LEU A 66 -14.19 15.64 14.06
N LEU A 67 -13.36 16.22 14.91
CA LEU A 67 -12.26 17.10 14.50
C LEU A 67 -10.94 16.36 14.59
N LEU A 68 -10.22 16.24 13.48
CA LEU A 68 -8.89 15.66 13.46
C LEU A 68 -7.94 16.51 14.30
N ASN A 69 -7.32 15.90 15.29
CA ASN A 69 -6.34 16.51 16.16
C ASN A 69 -4.92 16.32 15.59
N ARG A 70 -4.55 15.07 15.32
CA ARG A 70 -3.22 14.71 14.81
C ARG A 70 -3.24 13.37 14.11
N ILE A 71 -2.23 13.16 13.27
CA ILE A 71 -1.92 11.86 12.66
C ILE A 71 -0.50 11.48 13.06
N THR A 72 -0.30 10.20 13.33
CA THR A 72 1.04 9.62 13.56
C THR A 72 1.27 8.43 12.65
N GLY A 73 2.53 8.10 12.39
CA GLY A 73 2.90 7.01 11.48
C GLY A 73 3.06 7.46 10.03
N LYS A 74 2.74 6.58 9.09
CA LYS A 74 3.10 6.73 7.67
C LYS A 74 1.90 7.14 6.82
N SER A 75 1.47 8.38 6.99
CA SER A 75 0.44 8.99 6.12
C SER A 75 1.04 9.54 4.83
N ALA A 76 0.24 9.58 3.79
CA ALA A 76 0.57 10.16 2.49
C ALA A 76 -0.23 11.45 2.29
N GLY A 77 0.12 12.49 3.03
CA GLY A 77 -0.52 13.81 2.94
C GLY A 77 -1.37 14.15 4.17
N LEU A 78 -2.00 15.34 4.10
CA LEU A 78 -2.97 15.79 5.08
C LEU A 78 -4.36 15.31 4.65
N PRO A 79 -5.19 14.81 5.58
CA PRO A 79 -6.55 14.44 5.27
C PRO A 79 -7.42 15.67 5.04
N GLU A 80 -8.33 15.53 4.09
CA GLU A 80 -9.38 16.50 3.84
C GLU A 80 -10.74 15.77 3.85
N PRO A 81 -11.75 16.30 4.55
CA PRO A 81 -11.72 17.43 5.49
C PRO A 81 -11.08 17.08 6.84
N PHE A 82 -10.51 18.08 7.52
CA PHE A 82 -10.03 17.96 8.90
C PHE A 82 -11.16 17.76 9.91
N GLU A 83 -12.38 18.15 9.57
CA GLU A 83 -13.57 17.99 10.39
C GLU A 83 -14.62 17.19 9.63
N ILE A 84 -15.08 16.11 10.24
CA ILE A 84 -16.10 15.23 9.67
C ILE A 84 -17.43 15.59 10.32
N ASN A 85 -18.31 16.18 9.51
CA ASN A 85 -19.65 16.58 9.94
C ASN A 85 -20.44 15.40 10.51
N PRO A 86 -21.33 15.65 11.49
CA PRO A 86 -22.24 14.62 12.00
C PRO A 86 -23.26 14.19 10.93
N TYR A 87 -24.01 13.13 11.22
CA TYR A 87 -25.14 12.65 10.40
C TYR A 87 -24.77 12.20 8.97
N GLY A 88 -23.62 11.56 8.80
CA GLY A 88 -23.20 10.93 7.54
C GLY A 88 -22.07 11.66 6.81
N GLY A 89 -21.42 12.64 7.45
CA GLY A 89 -20.20 13.21 6.91
C GLY A 89 -19.09 12.16 6.80
N SER A 90 -18.18 12.34 5.85
CA SER A 90 -17.03 11.46 5.67
C SER A 90 -15.72 12.22 5.51
N GLY A 91 -14.62 11.59 5.89
CA GLY A 91 -13.27 12.07 5.62
C GLY A 91 -12.33 10.95 5.22
N GLU A 92 -11.27 11.31 4.51
CA GLU A 92 -10.31 10.35 3.94
C GLU A 92 -8.94 10.52 4.57
N ILE A 93 -8.29 9.39 4.88
CA ILE A 93 -6.90 9.32 5.33
C ILE A 93 -6.13 8.48 4.34
N TYR A 94 -5.05 9.04 3.80
CA TYR A 94 -4.16 8.32 2.89
C TYR A 94 -3.00 7.71 3.67
N VAL A 95 -2.83 6.40 3.56
CA VAL A 95 -1.75 5.65 4.21
C VAL A 95 -0.77 5.16 3.15
N GLN A 96 0.53 5.33 3.39
CA GLN A 96 1.56 4.85 2.48
C GLN A 96 1.57 3.32 2.44
N ARG A 97 1.75 2.75 1.24
CA ARG A 97 1.91 1.31 1.02
C ARG A 97 3.16 1.06 0.17
N GLN A 98 3.97 0.11 0.59
CA GLN A 98 5.11 -0.42 -0.18
C GLN A 98 5.12 -1.93 -0.07
N PHE A 99 5.52 -2.59 -1.16
CA PHE A 99 5.60 -4.05 -1.25
C PHE A 99 6.51 -4.63 -0.14
N PHE A 100 6.06 -5.72 0.50
CA PHE A 100 6.73 -6.40 1.63
C PHE A 100 6.92 -5.61 2.93
N GLN A 101 6.30 -4.45 3.11
CA GLN A 101 6.33 -3.72 4.37
C GLN A 101 4.92 -3.50 4.91
N LEU A 102 4.77 -3.67 6.22
CA LEU A 102 3.58 -3.29 6.97
C LEU A 102 3.71 -1.80 7.32
N TYR A 103 2.74 -1.00 6.89
CA TYR A 103 2.64 0.39 7.30
C TYR A 103 1.46 0.58 8.22
N SER A 104 1.65 1.44 9.22
CA SER A 104 0.60 1.85 10.14
C SER A 104 0.48 3.36 10.18
N CYS A 105 -0.74 3.83 10.30
CA CYS A 105 -1.11 5.21 10.47
C CYS A 105 -2.21 5.29 11.51
N THR A 106 -2.07 6.16 12.50
CA THR A 106 -3.10 6.35 13.52
C THR A 106 -3.59 7.78 13.45
N ALA A 107 -4.89 7.93 13.23
CA ALA A 107 -5.57 9.22 13.28
C ALA A 107 -6.25 9.41 14.65
N PHE A 108 -6.03 10.57 15.26
CA PHE A 108 -6.63 10.96 16.52
C PHE A 108 -7.67 12.04 16.26
N TYR A 109 -8.92 11.81 16.66
CA TYR A 109 -10.00 12.78 16.52
C TYR A 109 -10.52 13.22 17.89
N TYR A 110 -10.90 14.48 18.00
CA TYR A 110 -11.76 14.96 19.07
C TYR A 110 -13.21 14.85 18.65
N VAL A 111 -14.03 14.35 19.54
CA VAL A 111 -15.49 14.43 19.45
C VAL A 111 -15.88 15.77 20.08
N LEU A 112 -16.55 16.62 19.31
CA LEU A 112 -16.90 17.97 19.77
C LEU A 112 -18.37 18.02 20.23
N ASP A 113 -18.67 18.82 21.26
CA ASP A 113 -20.04 19.15 21.64
C ASP A 113 -20.65 20.25 20.75
N PHE A 114 -21.90 20.65 21.04
CA PHE A 114 -22.59 21.75 20.33
C PHE A 114 -21.91 23.12 20.47
N ARG A 115 -21.03 23.28 21.46
CA ARG A 115 -20.23 24.49 21.71
C ARG A 115 -18.81 24.36 21.13
N ARG A 116 -18.53 23.28 20.41
CA ARG A 116 -17.23 22.92 19.83
C ARG A 116 -16.13 22.65 20.87
N ALA A 117 -16.51 22.29 22.08
CA ALA A 117 -15.58 21.82 23.10
C ALA A 117 -15.32 20.31 22.92
N PRO A 118 -14.06 19.84 23.01
CA PRO A 118 -13.75 18.42 22.96
C PRO A 118 -14.29 17.71 24.20
N ILE A 119 -15.14 16.70 23.99
CA ILE A 119 -15.76 15.90 25.05
C ILE A 119 -15.18 14.47 25.13
N TYR A 120 -14.70 13.96 24.00
CA TYR A 120 -13.99 12.68 23.93
C TYR A 120 -12.86 12.78 22.91
N ASP A 121 -11.89 11.89 23.04
CA ASP A 121 -10.86 11.61 22.06
C ASP A 121 -11.06 10.19 21.52
N ILE A 122 -10.86 9.98 20.23
CA ILE A 122 -10.95 8.65 19.61
C ILE A 122 -9.68 8.37 18.83
N GLU A 123 -9.22 7.12 18.91
CA GLU A 123 -8.03 6.65 18.21
C GLU A 123 -8.43 5.65 17.11
N ILE A 124 -8.04 5.97 15.87
CA ILE A 124 -8.36 5.18 14.68
C ILE A 124 -7.06 4.67 14.07
N PRO A 125 -6.60 3.47 14.44
CA PRO A 125 -5.41 2.84 13.88
C PRO A 125 -5.73 2.12 12.56
N MET A 126 -4.99 2.46 11.51
CA MET A 126 -5.11 1.94 10.14
C MET A 126 -3.83 1.23 9.71
N TYR A 127 -3.97 0.10 9.04
CA TYR A 127 -2.86 -0.74 8.60
C TYR A 127 -2.98 -1.13 7.13
N THR A 128 -1.86 -1.12 6.42
CA THR A 128 -1.75 -1.64 5.06
C THR A 128 -0.60 -2.62 4.95
N ASP A 129 -0.89 -3.81 4.43
CA ASP A 129 0.08 -4.82 4.07
C ASP A 129 0.35 -4.76 2.56
N GLY A 130 1.59 -4.42 2.21
CA GLY A 130 2.06 -4.39 0.83
C GLY A 130 2.04 -5.73 0.12
N ALA A 131 2.36 -6.84 0.82
CA ALA A 131 2.62 -8.14 0.23
C ALA A 131 1.34 -8.92 -0.13
N PHE A 132 0.32 -8.84 0.73
CA PHE A 132 -0.95 -9.57 0.55
C PHE A 132 -2.14 -8.66 0.24
N GLY A 133 -1.95 -7.34 0.27
CA GLY A 133 -2.96 -6.36 -0.09
C GLY A 133 -4.08 -6.18 0.93
N SER A 134 -3.91 -6.69 2.15
CA SER A 134 -4.85 -6.48 3.24
C SER A 134 -4.74 -5.05 3.76
N ASN A 135 -5.87 -4.35 3.80
CA ASN A 135 -6.00 -3.01 4.36
C ASN A 135 -7.13 -3.05 5.37
N TYR A 136 -6.85 -2.67 6.61
CA TYR A 136 -7.81 -2.85 7.70
C TYR A 136 -7.61 -1.82 8.80
N PHE A 137 -8.66 -1.62 9.58
CA PHE A 137 -8.59 -0.94 10.86
C PHE A 137 -8.29 -1.99 11.94
N SER A 138 -7.39 -1.68 12.87
CA SER A 138 -7.26 -2.48 14.09
C SER A 138 -8.42 -2.17 15.05
N ARG A 139 -8.40 -2.73 16.26
CA ARG A 139 -9.37 -2.40 17.29
C ARG A 139 -9.30 -0.89 17.59
N LEU A 140 -10.43 -0.21 17.43
CA LEU A 140 -10.55 1.21 17.77
C LEU A 140 -10.67 1.38 19.27
N ASP A 141 -10.05 2.43 19.79
CA ASP A 141 -10.34 2.95 21.12
C ASP A 141 -11.26 4.16 21.01
N LEU A 142 -12.44 4.03 21.62
CA LEU A 142 -13.44 5.10 21.68
C LEU A 142 -13.33 5.90 22.99
N ASN A 143 -12.39 5.57 23.89
CA ASN A 143 -12.15 6.21 25.18
C ASN A 143 -13.43 6.51 25.99
N GLY A 144 -14.34 5.54 26.03
CA GLY A 144 -15.60 5.65 26.77
C GLY A 144 -16.71 6.45 26.09
N ALA A 145 -16.49 6.97 24.87
CA ALA A 145 -17.54 7.60 24.08
C ALA A 145 -18.71 6.61 23.85
N PRO A 146 -19.98 7.06 23.94
CA PRO A 146 -21.16 6.21 23.81
C PRO A 146 -21.47 5.86 22.35
N PHE A 147 -20.46 5.44 21.60
CA PHE A 147 -20.54 5.11 20.19
C PHE A 147 -20.30 3.62 19.96
N VAL A 148 -20.77 3.15 18.80
CA VAL A 148 -20.42 1.85 18.25
C VAL A 148 -19.86 2.05 16.86
N TYR A 149 -19.00 1.13 16.44
CA TYR A 149 -18.38 1.18 15.13
C TYR A 149 -18.45 -0.16 14.41
N PHE A 150 -18.37 -0.12 13.10
CA PHE A 150 -18.14 -1.28 12.25
C PHE A 150 -17.27 -0.86 11.06
N THR A 151 -16.61 -1.84 10.45
CA THR A 151 -15.63 -1.60 9.39
C THR A 151 -15.90 -2.51 8.20
N THR A 152 -15.67 -2.00 7.00
CA THR A 152 -15.71 -2.74 5.73
C THR A 152 -14.42 -2.43 4.97
N ASP A 153 -13.48 -3.36 4.93
CA ASP A 153 -12.14 -3.16 4.35
C ASP A 153 -11.48 -1.84 4.81
N THR A 154 -11.52 -0.81 3.95
CA THR A 154 -10.93 0.51 4.19
C THR A 154 -11.94 1.57 4.66
N THR A 155 -13.20 1.24 4.87
CA THR A 155 -14.22 2.16 5.40
C THR A 155 -14.60 1.84 6.83
N LEU A 156 -14.56 2.85 7.70
CA LEU A 156 -15.01 2.81 9.08
C LEU A 156 -16.29 3.61 9.22
N PHE A 157 -17.28 3.04 9.89
CA PHE A 157 -18.53 3.72 10.24
C PHE A 157 -18.63 3.85 11.75
N ILE A 158 -18.81 5.07 12.25
CA ILE A 158 -19.01 5.37 13.66
C ILE A 158 -20.45 5.88 13.83
N ARG A 159 -21.20 5.36 14.80
CA ARG A 159 -22.57 5.81 15.08
C ARG A 159 -22.86 5.84 16.58
N ASN A 160 -23.92 6.54 16.96
CA ASN A 160 -24.42 6.49 18.33
C ASN A 160 -24.82 5.05 18.71
N ARG A 161 -24.57 4.68 19.98
CA ARG A 161 -24.96 3.38 20.52
C ARG A 161 -26.48 3.24 20.66
#